data_AF-A0A1G1Y5F3-F1
#
_entry.id   AF-A0A1G1Y5F3-F1
#
_cell.length_a   1.000
_cell.length_b   1.000
_cell.length_c   1.000
_cell.angle_alpha   90.00
_cell.angle_beta   90.00
_cell.angle_gamma   90.00
#
_symmetry.space_group_name_H-M   'P 1'
#
loop_
_entity.id
_entity.type
_entity.pdbx_description
1 polymer ?
#
loop_
_entity_poly.entity_id
_entity_poly.type
_entity_poly.pdbx_seq_one_letter_code
_entity_poly.pdbx_strand_id
1 'polypeptide(L)'
;MRKDQLSTIRKILSSKLTLLLGIIILGLIAVSFIKSWNRSREVNQEVKGLEQKIQTLQKDNLELSELIKYLNSTAYIEEKARTDLGLKKEGEKTVIIPELNIDNLNSNLDSKNQLEQKSDLIPNPKKWWHYFFSKK
;
A
#
# COMPACT_ATOMS: atom_id res chain seq x y z
N MET A 1 66.60 11.63 -39.60
CA MET A 1 65.73 10.44 -39.65
C MET A 1 64.45 10.53 -38.80
N ARG A 2 64.47 10.68 -37.45
CA ARG A 2 63.21 10.80 -36.66
C ARG A 2 62.47 12.14 -36.83
N LYS A 3 63.18 13.26 -36.99
CA LYS A 3 62.56 14.60 -37.18
C LYS A 3 61.82 14.72 -38.52
N ASP A 4 62.35 14.09 -39.56
CA ASP A 4 61.79 14.15 -40.90
C ASP A 4 60.42 13.46 -40.94
N GLN A 5 60.31 12.27 -40.33
CA GLN A 5 59.08 11.50 -40.17
C GLN A 5 57.95 12.29 -39.50
N LEU A 6 58.24 13.02 -38.43
CA LEU A 6 57.24 13.84 -37.71
C LEU A 6 56.71 14.99 -38.58
N SER A 7 57.56 15.57 -39.43
CA SER A 7 57.19 16.67 -40.31
C SER A 7 56.28 16.22 -41.47
N THR A 8 56.54 15.04 -42.03
CA THR A 8 55.72 14.44 -43.10
C THR A 8 54.34 14.07 -42.55
N ILE A 9 54.27 13.48 -41.36
CA ILE A 9 53.00 13.16 -40.68
C ILE A 9 52.20 14.43 -40.42
N ARG A 10 52.83 15.50 -39.91
CA ARG A 10 52.16 16.79 -39.66
C ARG A 10 51.65 17.44 -40.95
N LYS A 11 52.39 17.36 -42.06
CA LYS A 11 51.95 17.84 -43.38
C LYS A 11 50.78 17.04 -43.92
N ILE A 12 50.80 15.73 -43.74
CA ILE A 12 49.70 14.84 -44.14
C ILE A 12 48.46 15.19 -43.31
N LEU A 13 48.55 15.24 -41.97
CA LEU A 13 47.42 15.55 -41.07
C LEU A 13 46.81 16.95 -41.28
N SER A 14 47.62 17.94 -41.64
CA SER A 14 47.17 19.32 -41.87
C SER A 14 46.58 19.55 -43.27
N SER A 15 46.55 18.53 -44.12
CA SER A 15 45.93 18.63 -45.43
C SER A 15 44.40 18.71 -45.33
N LYS A 16 43.76 19.47 -46.22
CA LYS A 16 42.29 19.60 -46.24
C LYS A 16 41.60 18.25 -46.49
N LEU A 17 42.25 17.35 -47.24
CA LEU A 17 41.73 16.01 -47.55
C LEU A 17 41.76 15.07 -46.34
N THR A 18 42.83 15.07 -45.54
CA THR A 18 42.88 14.26 -44.31
C THR A 18 41.90 14.75 -43.26
N LEU A 19 41.68 16.07 -43.19
CA LEU A 19 40.66 16.64 -42.31
C LEU A 19 39.25 16.22 -42.73
N LEU A 20 38.95 16.26 -44.04
CA LEU A 20 37.68 15.78 -44.59
C LEU A 20 37.46 14.28 -44.31
N LEU A 21 38.48 13.45 -44.56
CA LEU A 21 38.42 12.01 -44.32
C LEU A 21 38.27 11.69 -42.83
N GLY A 22 38.95 12.45 -41.96
CA GLY A 22 38.81 12.33 -40.51
C GLY A 22 37.40 12.67 -40.03
N ILE A 23 36.77 13.71 -40.60
CA ILE A 23 35.37 14.07 -40.32
C ILE A 23 34.40 12.97 -40.75
N ILE A 24 34.63 12.35 -41.92
CA ILE A 24 33.80 11.24 -42.39
C ILE A 24 33.90 10.04 -41.44
N ILE A 25 35.12 9.66 -41.04
CA ILE A 25 35.36 8.56 -40.10
C ILE A 25 34.72 8.88 -38.74
N LEU A 26 34.89 10.11 -38.23
CA LEU A 26 34.30 10.55 -36.98
C LEU A 26 32.76 10.51 -37.05
N GLY A 27 32.18 10.91 -38.18
CA GLY A 27 30.75 10.82 -38.44
C GLY A 27 30.24 9.38 -38.37
N LEU A 28 30.93 8.43 -39.02
CA LEU A 28 30.55 7.01 -38.97
C LEU A 28 30.60 6.45 -37.54
N ILE A 29 31.64 6.79 -36.76
CA ILE A 29 31.76 6.39 -35.36
C ILE A 29 30.63 7.00 -34.54
N ALA A 30 30.33 8.29 -34.74
CA ALA A 30 29.26 8.98 -34.04
C ALA A 30 27.89 8.33 -34.29
N VAL A 31 27.55 8.01 -35.54
CA VAL A 31 26.29 7.34 -35.88
C VAL A 31 26.19 5.96 -35.21
N SER A 32 27.27 5.17 -35.27
CA SER A 32 27.31 3.85 -34.61
C SER A 32 27.15 3.95 -33.10
N PHE A 33 27.82 4.94 -32.49
CA PHE A 33 27.74 5.19 -31.07
C PHE A 33 26.33 5.61 -30.63
N ILE A 34 25.69 6.53 -31.35
CA ILE A 34 24.33 6.99 -31.07
C ILE A 34 23.34 5.82 -31.15
N LYS A 35 23.46 4.97 -32.18
CA LYS A 35 22.59 3.79 -32.34
C LYS A 35 22.76 2.80 -31.19
N SER A 36 24.01 2.51 -30.80
CA SER A 36 24.32 1.61 -29.69
C SER A 36 23.82 2.15 -28.35
N TRP A 37 24.00 3.46 -28.12
CA TRP A 37 23.55 4.14 -26.92
C TRP A 37 22.03 4.08 -26.75
N ASN A 38 21.28 4.34 -27.82
CA ASN A 38 19.83 4.25 -27.79
C ASN A 38 19.35 2.82 -27.50
N ARG A 39 19.97 1.81 -28.13
CA ARG A 39 19.63 0.40 -27.89
C ARG A 39 19.92 -0.02 -26.44
N SER A 40 21.04 0.42 -25.88
CA SER A 40 21.38 0.13 -24.49
C SER A 40 20.38 0.75 -23.52
N ARG A 41 19.88 1.96 -23.80
CA ARG A 41 18.83 2.59 -22.98
C ARG A 41 17.51 1.83 -23.02
N GLU A 42 17.06 1.40 -24.19
CA GLU A 42 15.84 0.61 -24.36
C GLU A 42 15.91 -0.70 -23.56
N VAL A 43 17.00 -1.46 -23.73
CA VAL A 43 17.22 -2.71 -22.99
C VAL A 43 17.25 -2.49 -21.48
N ASN A 44 17.95 -1.44 -21.01
CA ASN A 44 17.99 -1.14 -19.57
C ASN A 44 16.62 -0.73 -19.01
N GLN A 45 15.79 -0.04 -19.80
CA GLN A 45 14.42 0.28 -19.40
C GLN A 45 13.54 -0.97 -19.33
N GLU A 46 13.66 -1.87 -20.31
CA GLU A 46 12.96 -3.16 -20.29
C GLU A 46 13.35 -4.00 -19.08
N VAL A 47 14.65 -4.13 -18.80
CA VAL A 47 15.18 -4.84 -17.63
C VAL A 47 14.61 -4.25 -16.35
N LYS A 48 14.67 -2.92 -16.19
CA LYS A 48 14.12 -2.24 -15.01
C LYS A 48 12.61 -2.47 -14.87
N GLY A 49 11.86 -2.45 -15.97
CA GLY A 49 10.43 -2.74 -15.96
C GLY A 49 10.11 -4.18 -15.56
N LEU A 50 10.89 -5.14 -16.06
CA LEU A 50 10.79 -6.56 -15.69
C LEU A 50 11.10 -6.77 -14.21
N GLU A 51 12.17 -6.16 -13.69
CA GLU A 51 12.52 -6.23 -12.27
C GLU A 51 11.40 -5.67 -11.37
N GLN A 52 10.82 -4.53 -11.73
CA GLN A 52 9.68 -3.95 -11.01
C GLN A 52 8.46 -4.88 -11.03
N LYS A 53 8.19 -5.53 -12.17
CA LYS A 53 7.10 -6.49 -12.30
C LYS A 53 7.34 -7.73 -11.42
N ILE A 54 8.57 -8.22 -11.34
CA ILE A 54 8.93 -9.33 -10.45
C ILE A 54 8.71 -8.94 -8.99
N GLN A 55 9.16 -7.77 -8.56
CA GLN A 55 8.98 -7.29 -7.19
C GLN A 55 7.49 -7.16 -6.83
N THR A 56 6.68 -6.63 -7.75
CA THR A 56 5.23 -6.50 -7.55
C THR A 56 4.58 -7.87 -7.41
N LEU A 57 4.88 -8.82 -8.32
CA LEU A 57 4.34 -10.18 -8.26
C LEU A 57 4.76 -10.93 -6.99
N GLN A 58 5.99 -10.74 -6.52
CA GLN A 58 6.45 -11.33 -5.25
C GLN A 58 5.67 -10.78 -4.06
N LYS A 59 5.46 -9.46 -4.03
CA LYS A 59 4.66 -8.81 -2.98
C LYS A 59 3.23 -9.32 -3.00
N ASP A 60 2.59 -9.35 -4.17
CA ASP A 60 1.23 -9.86 -4.33
C ASP A 60 1.15 -11.32 -3.86
N ASN A 61 2.10 -12.16 -4.26
CA ASN A 61 2.13 -13.56 -3.83
C ASN A 61 2.19 -13.71 -2.30
N LEU A 62 2.99 -12.89 -1.62
CA LEU A 62 3.07 -12.88 -0.16
C LEU A 62 1.73 -12.44 0.47
N GLU A 63 1.14 -11.34 0.01
CA GLU A 63 -0.15 -10.84 0.51
C GLU A 63 -1.27 -11.88 0.31
N LEU A 64 -1.34 -12.50 -0.87
CA LEU A 64 -2.28 -13.57 -1.17
C LEU A 64 -2.05 -14.80 -0.27
N SER A 65 -0.78 -15.18 -0.04
CA SER A 65 -0.45 -16.28 0.86
C SER A 65 -0.88 -16.02 2.30
N GLU A 66 -0.67 -14.81 2.79
CA GLU A 66 -1.11 -14.39 4.13
C GLU A 66 -2.63 -14.36 4.24
N LEU A 67 -3.33 -13.86 3.22
CA LEU A 67 -4.79 -13.89 3.17
C LEU A 67 -5.32 -15.32 3.22
N ILE A 68 -4.74 -16.24 2.43
CA ILE A 68 -5.11 -17.65 2.46
C ILE A 68 -4.90 -18.24 3.85
N LYS A 69 -3.79 -17.92 4.53
CA LYS A 69 -3.54 -18.38 5.90
C LYS A 69 -4.57 -17.85 6.88
N TYR A 70 -4.94 -16.58 6.77
CA TYR A 70 -5.97 -15.97 7.62
C TYR A 70 -7.33 -16.60 7.41
N LEU A 71 -7.76 -16.80 6.16
CA LEU A 71 -9.05 -17.43 5.83
C LEU A 71 -9.13 -18.89 6.29
N ASN A 72 -8.00 -19.60 6.32
CA ASN A 72 -7.92 -20.97 6.87
C ASN A 72 -7.72 -21.00 8.38
N SER A 73 -7.58 -19.85 9.05
CA SER A 73 -7.39 -19.80 10.49
C SER A 73 -8.67 -20.19 11.22
N THR A 74 -8.51 -20.85 12.38
CA THR A 74 -9.63 -21.20 13.25
C THR A 74 -10.40 -19.97 13.70
N ALA A 75 -9.73 -18.84 13.89
CA ALA A 75 -10.35 -17.57 14.28
C ALA A 75 -11.35 -17.08 13.22
N TYR A 76 -10.96 -17.08 11.94
CA TYR A 76 -11.85 -16.68 10.85
C TYR A 76 -13.02 -17.65 10.68
N ILE A 77 -12.75 -18.97 10.76
CA ILE A 77 -13.80 -19.99 10.69
C ILE A 77 -14.80 -19.83 11.83
N GLU A 78 -14.33 -19.57 13.06
CA GLU A 78 -15.16 -19.37 14.24
C GLU A 78 -15.97 -18.08 14.16
N GLU A 79 -15.36 -16.98 13.70
CA GLU A 79 -16.07 -15.73 13.43
C GLU A 79 -17.20 -15.97 12.43
N LYS A 80 -16.91 -16.65 11.31
CA LYS A 80 -17.91 -16.88 10.27
C LYS A 80 -19.00 -17.87 10.71
N ALA A 81 -18.66 -18.88 11.49
CA ALA A 81 -19.61 -19.79 12.11
C ALA A 81 -20.55 -19.06 13.09
N ARG A 82 -20.04 -18.13 13.88
CA ARG A 82 -20.85 -17.30 14.79
C ARG A 82 -21.77 -16.34 14.03
N THR A 83 -21.25 -15.62 13.05
CA THR A 83 -21.98 -14.55 12.36
C THR A 83 -22.99 -15.10 11.35
N ASP A 84 -22.61 -16.10 10.55
CA ASP A 84 -23.45 -16.56 9.44
C ASP A 84 -24.37 -17.71 9.83
N LEU A 85 -23.89 -18.59 10.73
CA LEU A 85 -24.61 -19.80 11.11
C LEU A 85 -25.17 -19.73 12.53
N GLY A 86 -24.87 -18.66 13.29
CA GLY A 86 -25.25 -18.54 14.70
C GLY A 86 -24.66 -19.65 15.59
N LEU A 87 -23.63 -20.35 15.11
CA LEU A 87 -23.01 -21.47 15.82
C LEU A 87 -22.16 -20.94 16.97
N LYS A 88 -22.11 -21.71 18.06
CA LYS A 88 -21.42 -21.36 19.28
C LYS A 88 -20.60 -22.53 19.79
N LYS A 89 -19.55 -22.24 20.55
CA LYS A 89 -18.77 -23.30 21.20
C LYS A 89 -19.56 -23.93 22.35
N GLU A 90 -19.24 -25.18 22.66
CA GLU A 90 -19.83 -25.86 23.81
C GLU A 90 -19.49 -25.10 25.11
N GLY A 91 -20.51 -24.74 25.88
CA GLY A 91 -20.39 -23.92 27.10
C GLY A 91 -20.72 -22.43 26.94
N GLU A 92 -20.98 -21.93 25.72
CA GLU A 92 -21.32 -20.52 25.48
C GLU A 92 -22.83 -20.23 25.71
N LYS A 93 -23.14 -19.25 26.59
CA LYS A 93 -24.51 -18.80 26.89
C LYS A 93 -24.92 -17.65 25.97
N THR A 94 -25.83 -17.91 25.04
CA THR A 94 -26.44 -16.90 24.18
C THR A 94 -27.61 -16.24 24.92
N VAL A 95 -27.57 -14.92 25.09
CA VAL A 95 -28.72 -14.16 25.60
C VAL A 95 -29.48 -13.63 24.40
N ILE A 96 -30.64 -14.23 24.13
CA ILE A 96 -31.58 -13.68 23.15
C ILE A 96 -32.27 -12.52 23.84
N ILE A 97 -32.00 -11.30 23.41
CA ILE A 97 -32.72 -10.12 23.87
C ILE A 97 -34.03 -10.14 23.06
N PRO A 98 -35.20 -10.46 23.66
CA PRO A 98 -36.45 -10.31 22.94
C PRO A 98 -36.53 -8.86 22.47
N GLU A 99 -37.00 -8.65 21.23
CA GLU A 99 -37.29 -7.31 20.73
C GLU A 99 -38.09 -6.60 21.81
N LEU A 100 -37.45 -5.63 22.47
CA LEU A 100 -38.12 -4.77 23.40
C LEU A 100 -39.18 -4.09 22.57
N ASN A 101 -40.42 -4.50 22.76
CA ASN A 101 -41.56 -3.87 22.15
C ASN A 101 -41.59 -2.45 22.74
N ILE A 102 -40.89 -1.52 22.09
CA ILE A 102 -40.66 -0.14 22.54
C ILE A 102 -42.02 0.53 22.83
N ASP A 103 -43.07 0.09 22.14
CA ASP A 103 -44.45 0.53 22.30
C ASP A 103 -45.07 0.12 23.66
N ASN A 104 -44.64 -1.01 24.25
CA ASN A 104 -45.09 -1.47 25.57
C ASN A 104 -44.21 -0.98 26.74
N LEU A 105 -42.99 -0.50 26.45
CA LEU A 105 -42.14 0.13 27.46
C LEU A 105 -42.59 1.56 27.76
N ASN A 106 -43.05 2.30 26.75
CA ASN A 106 -43.54 3.67 26.94
C ASN A 106 -44.88 3.72 27.71
N SER A 107 -45.75 2.71 27.57
CA SER A 107 -47.03 2.66 28.28
C SER A 107 -46.94 2.28 29.77
N ASN A 108 -45.84 1.63 30.19
CA ASN A 108 -45.58 1.32 31.60
C ASN A 108 -44.70 2.35 32.31
N LEU A 109 -44.04 3.25 31.59
CA LEU A 109 -43.23 4.33 32.17
C LEU A 109 -44.09 5.48 32.72
N ASP A 110 -45.33 5.66 32.23
CA ASP A 110 -46.24 6.71 32.72
C ASP A 110 -47.03 6.31 33.97
N SER A 111 -47.15 5.00 34.28
CA SER A 111 -47.97 4.52 35.41
C SER A 111 -47.20 4.17 36.67
N LYS A 112 -45.85 4.18 36.66
CA LYS A 112 -45.02 3.84 37.84
C LYS A 112 -44.21 5.01 38.43
N ASN A 113 -44.35 6.21 37.86
CA ASN A 113 -43.65 7.43 38.29
C ASN A 113 -44.42 8.27 39.31
N GLN A 114 -45.24 7.68 40.18
CA GLN A 114 -45.96 8.45 41.22
C GLN A 114 -45.37 8.38 42.63
N LEU A 115 -44.22 7.74 42.88
CA LEU A 115 -43.68 7.72 44.25
C LEU A 115 -42.20 8.09 44.45
N GLU A 116 -41.36 8.23 43.44
CA GLU A 116 -39.97 8.68 43.67
C GLU A 116 -39.44 9.56 42.54
N GLN A 117 -39.85 10.83 42.50
CA GLN A 117 -39.17 11.82 41.65
C GLN A 117 -39.02 13.15 42.36
N LYS A 118 -38.16 13.18 43.38
CA LYS A 118 -37.56 14.39 43.94
C LYS A 118 -36.05 14.23 44.19
N SER A 119 -35.35 13.65 43.22
CA SER A 119 -33.90 13.63 43.06
C SER A 119 -33.64 13.08 41.66
N ASP A 120 -32.98 13.71 40.69
CA ASP A 120 -32.09 14.85 40.65
C ASP A 120 -32.22 15.48 39.26
N LEU A 121 -32.40 16.80 39.17
CA LEU A 121 -32.39 17.58 37.92
C LEU A 121 -31.00 17.66 37.25
N ILE A 122 -30.11 16.70 37.48
CA ILE A 122 -28.76 16.73 36.97
C ILE A 122 -28.70 15.98 35.63
N PRO A 123 -28.39 16.67 34.51
CA PRO A 123 -28.23 16.02 33.21
C PRO A 123 -27.10 14.98 33.24
N ASN A 124 -27.27 13.90 32.48
CA ASN A 124 -26.34 12.78 32.43
C ASN A 124 -24.86 13.17 32.24
N PRO A 125 -24.49 14.15 31.38
CA PRO A 125 -23.10 14.56 31.23
C PRO A 125 -22.46 15.04 32.54
N LYS A 126 -23.23 15.74 33.39
CA LYS A 126 -22.75 16.26 34.67
C LYS A 126 -22.58 15.15 35.72
N LYS A 127 -23.40 14.09 35.66
CA LYS A 127 -23.23 12.89 36.48
C LYS A 127 -21.93 12.15 36.13
N TRP A 128 -21.62 12.04 34.84
CA TRP A 128 -20.43 11.35 34.36
C TRP A 128 -19.17 12.12 34.76
N TRP A 129 -19.19 13.44 34.59
CA TRP A 129 -18.11 14.29 35.06
C TRP A 129 -17.84 14.11 36.55
N HIS A 130 -18.89 14.07 37.37
CA HIS A 130 -18.75 13.82 38.80
C HIS A 130 -18.13 12.43 39.05
N TYR A 131 -18.66 11.37 38.45
CA TYR A 131 -18.15 10.01 38.64
C TYR A 131 -16.65 9.87 38.31
N PHE A 132 -16.19 10.46 37.21
CA PHE A 132 -14.81 10.32 36.75
C PHE A 132 -13.82 11.26 37.45
N PHE A 133 -14.27 12.40 37.98
CA PHE A 133 -13.37 13.45 38.46
C PHE A 133 -13.64 13.94 39.90
N SER A 134 -14.65 13.42 40.60
CA SER A 134 -14.99 13.85 41.97
C SER A 134 -14.28 13.08 43.08
N LYS A 135 -13.23 12.28 42.80
CA LYS A 135 -12.50 11.54 43.83
C LYS A 135 -11.02 11.90 43.84
N LYS A 136 -10.63 12.68 44.86
CA LYS A 136 -9.29 12.76 45.43
C LYS A 136 -9.40 12.48 46.92
#